data_AF-A0A951T914-F1
#
_entry.id   AF-A0A951T914-F1
#
_cell.length_a   1.000
_cell.length_b   1.000
_cell.length_c   1.000
_cell.angle_alpha   90.00
_cell.angle_beta   90.00
_cell.angle_gamma   90.00
#
_symmetry.space_group_name_H-M   'P 1'
#
loop_
_entity.id
_entity.type
_entity.pdbx_description
1 polymer ?
#
loop_
_entity_poly.entity_id
_entity_poly.type
_entity_poly.pdbx_seq_one_letter_code
_entity_poly.pdbx_strand_id
1 'polypeptide(L)'
;MTVKTTLSFTDRHHRFLTERVGSGMFASQSAVVATALEQMIRDEEERGLMLAAMADMIRERVQTPPEDYVDAEDAFAAARAVVAAARGA
;
A
#
# COMPACT_ATOMS: atom_id res chain seq x y z
N MET A 1 -16.55 -19.03 12.15
CA MET A 1 -17.59 -18.58 13.10
C MET A 1 -17.87 -17.11 12.80
N THR A 2 -19.12 -16.66 12.77
CA THR A 2 -19.46 -15.25 12.50
C THR A 2 -20.06 -14.59 13.75
N VAL A 3 -19.72 -13.33 14.01
CA VAL A 3 -20.30 -12.53 15.09
C VAL A 3 -21.24 -11.49 14.50
N LYS A 4 -22.44 -11.34 15.08
CA LYS A 4 -23.39 -10.32 14.65
C LYS A 4 -23.06 -8.99 15.30
N THR A 5 -22.93 -7.96 14.48
CA THR A 5 -22.67 -6.59 14.91
C THR A 5 -23.66 -5.66 14.22
N THR A 6 -24.23 -4.71 14.95
CA THR A 6 -25.08 -3.66 14.39
C THR A 6 -24.22 -2.48 14.00
N LEU A 7 -24.28 -2.07 12.74
CA LEU A 7 -23.55 -0.93 12.19
C LEU A 7 -24.55 0.07 11.61
N SER A 8 -24.28 1.36 11.81
CA SER A 8 -25.04 2.43 11.17
C SER A 8 -24.35 2.85 9.89
N PHE A 9 -25.08 2.86 8.77
CA PHE A 9 -24.59 3.32 7.49
C PHE A 9 -25.26 4.64 7.10
N THR A 10 -24.53 5.48 6.37
CA THR A 10 -25.15 6.61 5.66
C THR A 10 -26.02 6.07 4.53
N ASP A 11 -26.98 6.88 4.07
CA ASP A 11 -27.85 6.51 2.94
C ASP A 11 -27.03 6.14 1.69
N ARG A 12 -25.91 6.83 1.46
CA ARG A 12 -24.98 6.53 0.37
C ARG A 12 -24.42 5.11 0.47
N HIS A 13 -23.94 4.72 1.65
CA HIS A 13 -23.36 3.38 1.86
C HIS A 13 -24.44 2.30 1.78
N HIS A 14 -25.62 2.54 2.38
CA HIS A 14 -26.74 1.61 2.31
C HIS A 14 -27.20 1.37 0.85
N ARG A 15 -27.33 2.44 0.05
CA ARG A 15 -27.65 2.34 -1.38
C ARG A 15 -26.62 1.52 -2.13
N PHE A 16 -25.33 1.80 -1.92
CA PHE A 16 -24.25 1.04 -2.56
C PHE A 16 -24.32 -0.45 -2.21
N LEU A 17 -24.49 -0.81 -0.94
CA LEU A 17 -24.62 -2.21 -0.52
C LEU A 17 -25.83 -2.89 -1.18
N THR A 18 -26.95 -2.18 -1.26
CA THR A 18 -28.19 -2.69 -1.89
C THR A 18 -28.01 -2.92 -3.39
N GLU A 19 -27.40 -1.98 -4.11
CA GLU A 19 -27.11 -2.10 -5.54
C GLU A 19 -26.17 -3.28 -5.84
N ARG A 20 -25.14 -3.47 -5.01
CA ARG A 20 -24.19 -4.59 -5.17
C ARG A 20 -24.87 -5.95 -4.99
N VAL A 21 -25.79 -6.08 -4.04
CA VAL A 21 -26.58 -7.31 -3.88
C VAL A 21 -27.59 -7.47 -5.03
N GLY A 22 -28.28 -6.38 -5.40
CA GLY A 22 -29.26 -6.40 -6.50
C GLY A 22 -28.66 -6.76 -7.86
N SER A 23 -27.38 -6.46 -8.08
CA SER A 23 -26.63 -6.89 -9.27
C SER A 23 -26.29 -8.38 -9.32
N GLY A 24 -26.52 -9.13 -8.24
CA GLY A 24 -26.15 -10.55 -8.12
C GLY A 24 -24.67 -10.79 -7.82
N MET A 25 -23.84 -9.74 -7.74
CA MET A 25 -22.40 -9.86 -7.45
C MET A 25 -22.11 -10.39 -6.05
N PHE A 26 -23.02 -10.16 -5.09
CA PHE A 26 -22.93 -10.68 -3.73
C PHE A 26 -24.26 -11.25 -3.26
N ALA A 27 -24.20 -12.31 -2.46
CA ALA A 27 -25.38 -12.98 -1.91
C ALA A 27 -26.10 -12.18 -0.81
N SER A 28 -25.41 -11.27 -0.12
CA SER A 28 -25.98 -10.44 0.94
C SER A 28 -25.14 -9.19 1.20
N GLN A 29 -25.73 -8.18 1.87
CA GLN A 29 -25.01 -6.97 2.27
C GLN A 29 -23.84 -7.30 3.21
N SER A 30 -24.02 -8.28 4.12
CA SER A 30 -22.95 -8.74 5.02
C SER A 30 -21.77 -9.33 4.25
N ALA A 31 -21.98 -9.98 3.11
CA ALA A 31 -20.88 -10.50 2.28
C ALA A 31 -20.08 -9.35 1.62
N VAL A 32 -20.74 -8.26 1.22
CA VAL A 32 -20.06 -7.06 0.71
C VAL A 32 -19.19 -6.44 1.81
N VAL A 33 -19.76 -6.26 3.01
CA VAL A 33 -19.05 -5.67 4.16
C VAL A 33 -17.85 -6.55 4.56
N ALA A 34 -18.03 -7.87 4.63
CA ALA A 34 -16.93 -8.79 4.91
C ALA A 34 -15.81 -8.63 3.88
N THR A 35 -16.13 -8.62 2.59
CA THR A 35 -15.13 -8.47 1.51
C THR A 35 -14.39 -7.13 1.61
N ALA A 36 -15.10 -6.05 1.94
CA ALA A 36 -14.49 -4.73 2.13
C ALA A 36 -13.53 -4.73 3.34
N LEU A 37 -13.92 -5.36 4.45
CA LEU A 37 -13.06 -5.49 5.63
C LEU A 37 -11.82 -6.34 5.35
N GLU A 38 -11.95 -7.44 4.60
CA GLU A 38 -10.81 -8.27 4.18
C GLU A 38 -9.84 -7.50 3.27
N GLN A 39 -10.32 -6.56 2.46
CA GLN A 39 -9.44 -5.66 1.72
C GLN A 39 -8.72 -4.70 2.67
N MET A 40 -9.44 -4.07 3.61
CA MET A 40 -8.84 -3.14 4.58
C MET A 40 -7.79 -3.82 5.47
N ILE A 41 -8.03 -5.07 5.89
CA ILE A 41 -7.05 -5.85 6.68
C ILE A 41 -5.77 -6.06 5.86
N ARG A 42 -5.91 -6.52 4.61
CA ARG A 42 -4.75 -6.73 3.72
C ARG A 42 -3.99 -5.44 3.47
N ASP A 43 -4.68 -4.34 3.23
CA ASP A 43 -4.05 -3.03 3.02
C ASP A 43 -3.27 -2.58 4.27
N GLU A 44 -3.80 -2.83 5.47
CA GLU A 44 -3.12 -2.50 6.74
C GLU A 44 -1.91 -3.41 7.00
N GLU A 45 -2.02 -4.70 6.71
CA GLU A 45 -0.91 -5.65 6.78
C GLU A 45 0.23 -5.27 5.82
N GLU A 46 -0.11 -4.95 4.57
CA GLU A 46 0.86 -4.47 3.57
C GLU A 46 1.53 -3.17 4.01
N ARG A 47 0.74 -2.22 4.51
CA ARG A 47 1.26 -0.97 5.07
C ARG A 47 2.22 -1.23 6.22
N GLY A 48 1.87 -2.12 7.14
CA GLY A 48 2.71 -2.50 8.26
C GLY A 48 4.05 -3.07 7.82
N LEU A 49 4.04 -3.98 6.85
CA LEU A 49 5.25 -4.57 6.26
C LEU A 49 6.14 -3.52 5.59
N MET A 50 5.55 -2.63 4.78
CA MET A 50 6.30 -1.55 4.12
C MET A 50 6.95 -0.60 5.13
N LEU A 51 6.22 -0.20 6.17
CA LEU A 51 6.74 0.69 7.22
C LEU A 51 7.85 0.01 8.03
N ALA A 52 7.72 -1.28 8.34
CA ALA A 52 8.75 -2.04 9.02
C ALA A 52 10.03 -2.10 8.18
N ALA A 53 9.91 -2.43 6.88
CA ALA A 53 11.05 -2.46 5.97
C ALA A 53 11.73 -1.08 5.84
N MET A 54 10.96 0.00 5.78
CA MET A 54 11.50 1.37 5.79
C MET A 54 12.26 1.67 7.08
N ALA A 55 11.71 1.31 8.24
CA ALA A 55 12.37 1.51 9.52
C ALA A 55 13.67 0.71 9.62
N ASP A 56 13.71 -0.51 9.11
CA ASP A 56 14.91 -1.34 9.04
C ASP A 56 15.99 -0.68 8.19
N MET A 57 15.65 -0.25 6.97
CA MET A 57 16.60 0.47 6.09
C MET A 57 17.15 1.75 6.73
N ILE A 58 16.31 2.51 7.45
CA ILE A 58 16.78 3.72 8.15
C ILE A 58 17.77 3.34 9.24
N ARG A 59 17.45 2.32 10.05
CA ARG A 59 18.34 1.86 11.13
C ARG A 59 19.68 1.37 10.59
N GLU A 60 19.66 0.59 9.51
CA GLU A 60 20.87 0.11 8.83
C GLU A 60 21.73 1.29 8.33
N ARG A 61 21.12 2.28 7.67
CA ARG A 61 21.83 3.47 7.19
C ARG A 61 22.40 4.33 8.31
N VAL A 62 21.67 4.50 9.42
CA VAL A 62 22.16 5.24 10.59
C VAL A 62 23.38 4.56 11.22
N GLN A 63 23.50 3.24 11.08
CA GLN A 63 24.64 2.48 11.58
C GLN A 63 25.81 2.44 10.59
N THR A 64 25.66 2.96 9.36
CA THR A 64 26.73 2.97 8.36
C THR A 64 27.84 3.93 8.78
N PRO A 65 29.10 3.48 8.92
CA PRO A 65 30.22 4.35 9.22
C PRO A 65 30.47 5.38 8.10
N PRO A 66 30.91 6.61 8.42
CA PRO A 66 31.19 7.64 7.41
C PRO A 66 32.23 7.23 6.35
N GLU A 67 33.17 6.35 6.70
CA GLU A 67 34.17 5.81 5.79
C GLU A 67 33.58 4.93 4.67
N ASP A 68 32.38 4.37 4.89
CA ASP A 68 31.66 3.56 3.91
C ASP A 68 30.72 4.41 3.03
N TYR A 69 30.73 5.74 3.20
CA TYR A 69 29.92 6.64 2.39
C TYR A 69 30.51 6.74 0.99
N VAL A 70 29.64 6.70 -0.02
CA VAL A 70 30.02 6.84 -1.42
C VAL A 70 29.85 8.30 -1.85
N ASP A 71 30.83 8.84 -2.57
CA ASP A 71 30.72 10.15 -3.17
C ASP A 71 29.58 10.18 -4.22
N ALA A 72 28.76 11.23 -4.17
CA ALA A 72 27.58 11.33 -5.04
C ALA A 72 27.96 11.41 -6.52
N GLU A 73 29.08 12.05 -6.86
CA GLU A 73 29.49 12.19 -8.24
C GLU A 73 29.89 10.83 -8.83
N ASP A 74 30.62 10.03 -8.06
CA ASP A 74 30.99 8.68 -8.46
C ASP A 74 29.77 7.75 -8.54
N ALA A 75 28.87 7.81 -7.55
CA ALA A 75 27.67 6.98 -7.50
C ALA A 75 26.72 7.21 -8.69
N PHE A 76 26.58 8.47 -9.14
CA PHE A 76 25.65 8.83 -10.21
C PHE A 76 26.31 8.98 -11.59
N ALA A 77 27.64 8.86 -11.72
CA ALA A 77 28.37 9.06 -12.97
C ALA A 77 27.79 8.24 -14.13
N ALA A 78 27.59 6.93 -13.93
CA ALA A 78 27.07 6.03 -14.95
C ALA A 78 25.62 6.38 -15.36
N ALA A 79 24.75 6.63 -14.39
CA ALA A 79 23.36 7.00 -14.66
C ALA A 79 23.26 8.31 -15.46
N ARG A 80 24.10 9.31 -15.12
CA ARG A 80 24.14 10.59 -15.83
C ARG A 80 24.66 10.46 -17.25
N ALA A 81 25.66 9.61 -17.49
CA ALA A 81 26.14 9.33 -18.85
C ALA A 81 25.03 8.74 -19.74
N VAL A 82 24.24 7.81 -19.19
CA VAL A 82 23.08 7.22 -19.89
C VAL A 82 22.02 8.28 -20.21
N VAL A 83 21.66 9.12 -19.23
CA VAL A 83 20.67 10.18 -19.43
C VAL A 83 21.16 11.23 -20.43
N ALA A 84 22.44 11.60 -20.40
CA ALA A 84 23.02 12.55 -21.35
C ALA A 84 22.99 12.01 -22.78
N ALA A 85 23.35 10.74 -22.98
CA ALA A 85 23.29 10.08 -24.29
C ALA A 85 21.85 10.04 -24.84
N ALA A 86 20.86 9.75 -23.98
CA ALA A 86 19.45 9.70 -24.36
C ALA A 86 18.85 11.09 -24.71
N ARG A 87 19.42 12.19 -24.20
CA ARG A 87 18.97 13.56 -24.50
C ARG A 87 19.65 14.17 -25.73
N GLY A 88 20.78 13.61 -26.15
CA GLY A 88 21.52 14.05 -27.33
C GLY A 88 21.13 13.35 -28.64
N ALA A 89 20.20 12.38 -28.57
CA ALA A 89 19.57 11.70 -29.70
C ALA A 89 18.16 12.27 -29.94
#